data_AF-A0A3B1AAY5-F1
#
_entry.id   AF-A0A3B1AAY5-F1
#
_cell.length_a   1.000
_cell.length_b   1.000
_cell.length_c   1.000
_cell.angle_alpha   90.00
_cell.angle_beta   90.00
_cell.angle_gamma   90.00
#
_symmetry.space_group_name_H-M   'P 1'
#
loop_
_entity.id
_entity.type
_entity.pdbx_description
1 polymer ?
#
loop_
_entity_poly.entity_id
_entity_poly.type
_entity_poly.pdbx_seq_one_letter_code
_entity_poly.pdbx_strand_id
1 'polypeptide(L)'
;MKIERVQMESRWRKLSYVWLVIGLLWLSPGFAAETTTLKFKGADIRAVISSIAEVTGKNFIVDPRVKGKVTLISNRAMGKDEVYKVFLSILEVHGYTAVPSGKAIKIVPDADAKHSAMPFVSSRQPGKGDEAVTRVIEIEHVTAAQLVPILRPLVPPQGHL
;
A
#
# COMPACT_ATOMS: atom_id res chain seq x y z
N MET A 1 14.13 -56.23 -48.80
CA MET A 1 14.28 -54.76 -48.64
C MET A 1 12.89 -54.11 -48.61
N LYS A 2 12.12 -54.27 -47.51
CA LYS A 2 10.69 -53.86 -47.43
C LYS A 2 10.34 -53.11 -46.13
N ILE A 3 11.35 -52.53 -45.46
CA ILE A 3 11.25 -52.02 -44.09
C ILE A 3 11.33 -50.49 -43.98
N GLU A 4 11.64 -49.75 -45.06
CA GLU A 4 11.80 -48.28 -44.97
C GLU A 4 10.50 -47.46 -45.11
N ARG A 5 9.43 -48.01 -45.71
CA ARG A 5 8.21 -47.22 -45.99
C ARG A 5 7.28 -46.99 -44.80
N VAL A 6 7.44 -47.73 -43.70
CA VAL A 6 6.53 -47.62 -42.53
C VAL A 6 7.00 -46.54 -41.54
N GLN A 7 8.24 -46.06 -41.63
CA GLN A 7 8.81 -45.12 -40.67
C GLN A 7 8.44 -43.64 -40.92
N MET A 8 7.94 -43.27 -42.11
CA MET A 8 7.59 -41.87 -42.44
C MET A 8 6.23 -41.41 -41.91
N GLU A 9 5.21 -42.28 -41.90
CA GLU A 9 3.83 -41.96 -41.47
C GLU A 9 3.75 -41.58 -39.97
N SER A 10 4.64 -42.14 -39.15
CA SER A 10 4.68 -41.88 -37.70
C SER A 10 5.22 -40.48 -37.36
N ARG A 11 6.12 -39.93 -38.19
CA ARG A 11 6.71 -38.60 -37.97
C ARG A 11 5.70 -37.48 -38.18
N TRP A 12 4.77 -37.64 -39.11
CA TRP A 12 3.76 -36.64 -39.43
C TRP A 12 2.65 -36.58 -38.37
N ARG A 13 2.29 -37.72 -37.77
CA ARG A 13 1.37 -37.75 -36.61
C ARG A 13 1.98 -37.16 -35.34
N LYS A 14 3.28 -37.39 -35.09
CA LYS A 14 3.98 -36.77 -33.95
C LYS A 14 4.18 -35.27 -34.13
N LEU A 15 4.43 -34.78 -35.36
CA LEU A 15 4.48 -33.35 -35.64
C LEU A 15 3.10 -32.67 -35.48
N SER A 16 2.01 -33.34 -35.86
CA SER A 16 0.64 -32.83 -35.67
C SER A 16 0.27 -32.73 -34.18
N TYR A 17 0.70 -33.69 -33.35
CA TYR A 17 0.48 -33.64 -31.89
C TYR A 17 1.26 -32.50 -31.21
N VAL A 18 2.49 -32.21 -31.66
CA VAL A 18 3.29 -31.11 -31.13
C VAL A 18 2.67 -29.74 -31.45
N TRP A 19 2.07 -29.58 -32.63
CA TRP A 19 1.30 -28.37 -32.97
C TRP A 19 0.01 -28.23 -32.15
N LEU A 20 -0.66 -29.34 -31.82
CA LEU A 20 -1.87 -29.34 -30.99
C LEU A 20 -1.58 -28.96 -29.52
N VAL A 21 -0.44 -29.40 -28.97
CA VAL A 21 -0.03 -29.06 -27.59
C VAL A 21 0.51 -27.62 -27.50
N ILE A 22 1.18 -27.11 -28.54
CA ILE A 22 1.60 -25.69 -28.59
C ILE A 22 0.40 -24.76 -28.73
N GLY A 23 -0.65 -25.15 -29.47
CA GLY A 23 -1.92 -24.40 -29.53
C GLY A 23 -2.65 -24.34 -28.18
N LEU A 24 -2.54 -25.39 -27.36
CA LEU A 24 -3.15 -25.43 -26.03
C LEU A 24 -2.35 -24.64 -24.97
N LEU A 25 -1.08 -24.30 -25.26
CA LEU A 25 -0.20 -23.52 -24.38
C LEU A 25 -0.36 -21.99 -24.55
N TRP A 26 -1.38 -21.54 -25.28
CA TRP A 26 -1.72 -20.12 -25.46
C TRP A 26 -3.03 -19.71 -24.77
N LEU A 27 -3.56 -20.55 -23.87
CA LEU A 27 -4.67 -20.14 -23.01
C LEU A 27 -4.13 -19.55 -21.70
N SER A 28 -3.42 -18.42 -21.81
CA SER A 28 -3.15 -17.60 -20.62
C SER A 28 -4.48 -16.96 -20.20
N PRO A 29 -5.02 -17.26 -18.99
CA PRO A 29 -6.17 -16.54 -18.50
C PRO A 29 -5.73 -15.08 -18.30
N GLY A 30 -6.27 -14.18 -19.13
CA GLY A 30 -6.10 -12.75 -18.93
C GLY A 30 -6.58 -12.39 -17.52
N PHE A 31 -5.74 -11.71 -16.75
CA PHE A 31 -6.13 -11.11 -15.48
C PHE A 31 -7.31 -10.18 -15.74
N ALA A 32 -8.53 -10.65 -15.47
CA ALA A 32 -9.71 -9.83 -15.46
C ALA A 32 -9.61 -8.89 -14.26
N ALA A 33 -9.10 -7.68 -14.48
CA ALA A 33 -9.15 -6.62 -13.51
C ALA A 33 -10.62 -6.28 -13.26
N GLU A 34 -11.11 -6.64 -12.07
CA GLU A 34 -12.45 -6.34 -11.60
C GLU A 34 -12.58 -4.82 -11.44
N THR A 35 -13.15 -4.16 -12.46
CA THR A 35 -13.30 -2.70 -12.48
C THR A 35 -14.63 -2.32 -11.82
N THR A 36 -14.55 -1.55 -10.74
CA THR A 36 -15.73 -1.11 -9.96
C THR A 36 -15.93 0.39 -10.15
N THR A 37 -17.18 0.80 -10.39
CA THR A 37 -17.55 2.22 -10.40
C THR A 37 -18.09 2.62 -9.03
N LEU A 38 -17.38 3.53 -8.35
CA LEU A 38 -17.78 4.02 -7.03
C LEU A 38 -18.40 5.41 -7.16
N LYS A 39 -19.61 5.59 -6.65
CA LYS A 39 -20.29 6.88 -6.54
C LYS A 39 -20.80 7.04 -5.12
N PHE A 40 -20.25 8.00 -4.38
CA PHE A 40 -20.69 8.34 -3.03
C PHE A 40 -21.28 9.76 -3.04
N LYS A 41 -22.51 9.93 -2.58
CA LYS A 41 -23.16 11.25 -2.50
C LYS A 41 -23.61 11.50 -1.07
N GLY A 42 -22.85 12.32 -0.34
CA GLY A 42 -23.14 12.65 1.07
C GLY A 42 -23.14 11.42 2.00
N ALA A 43 -22.34 10.40 1.68
CA ALA A 43 -22.24 9.18 2.46
C ALA A 43 -21.46 9.43 3.77
N ASP A 44 -21.79 8.70 4.84
CA ASP A 44 -20.99 8.74 6.06
C ASP A 44 -19.61 8.13 5.79
N ILE A 45 -18.55 8.78 6.27
CA ILE A 45 -17.17 8.31 6.07
C ILE A 45 -16.97 6.89 6.57
N ARG A 46 -17.66 6.47 7.64
CA ARG A 46 -17.60 5.09 8.17
C ARG A 46 -18.22 4.09 7.22
N ALA A 47 -19.32 4.44 6.58
CA ALA A 47 -19.94 3.58 5.56
C ALA A 47 -19.00 3.41 4.36
N VAL A 48 -18.31 4.49 3.95
CA VAL A 48 -17.31 4.42 2.88
C VAL A 48 -16.13 3.53 3.27
N ILE A 49 -15.63 3.65 4.50
CA ILE A 49 -14.55 2.76 5.02
C ILE A 49 -14.98 1.29 4.94
N SER A 50 -16.21 0.96 5.35
CA SER A 50 -16.74 -0.40 5.26
C SER A 50 -16.81 -0.91 3.81
N SER A 51 -17.32 -0.11 2.88
CA SER A 51 -17.36 -0.49 1.46
C SER A 51 -15.96 -0.71 0.89
N ILE A 52 -14.99 0.11 1.28
CA ILE A 52 -13.60 -0.04 0.84
C ILE A 52 -12.96 -1.29 1.47
N ALA A 53 -13.30 -1.63 2.71
CA ALA A 53 -12.87 -2.88 3.34
C ALA A 53 -13.31 -4.10 2.54
N GLU A 54 -14.57 -4.12 2.08
CA GLU A 54 -15.11 -5.21 1.26
C GLU A 54 -14.44 -5.28 -0.12
N VAL A 55 -14.26 -4.14 -0.79
CA VAL A 55 -13.66 -4.10 -2.14
C VAL A 55 -12.17 -4.46 -2.12
N THR A 56 -11.44 -4.00 -1.10
CA THR A 56 -9.98 -4.17 -1.01
C THR A 56 -9.55 -5.40 -0.21
N GLY A 57 -10.45 -6.00 0.58
CA GLY A 57 -10.14 -7.11 1.50
C GLY A 57 -9.24 -6.71 2.67
N LYS A 58 -9.13 -5.41 2.98
CA LYS A 58 -8.27 -4.89 4.05
C LYS A 58 -9.06 -4.70 5.34
N ASN A 59 -8.41 -4.99 6.47
CA ASN A 59 -8.98 -4.75 7.79
C ASN A 59 -8.68 -3.32 8.24
N PHE A 60 -9.71 -2.58 8.66
CA PHE A 60 -9.56 -1.23 9.18
C PHE A 60 -9.97 -1.13 10.65
N ILE A 61 -9.22 -0.36 11.43
CA ILE A 61 -9.57 0.04 12.80
C ILE A 61 -9.85 1.54 12.76
N VAL A 62 -11.06 1.96 13.12
CA VAL A 62 -11.49 3.35 12.98
C VAL A 62 -11.49 4.04 14.34
N ASP A 63 -10.80 5.17 14.45
CA ASP A 63 -10.85 5.99 15.66
C ASP A 63 -12.27 6.60 15.86
N PRO A 64 -12.80 6.65 17.09
CA PRO A 64 -14.14 7.20 17.36
C PRO A 64 -14.35 8.65 16.90
N ARG A 65 -13.28 9.43 16.75
CA ARG A 65 -13.30 10.81 16.27
C ARG A 65 -13.51 10.91 14.76
N VAL A 66 -13.30 9.83 14.01
CA VAL A 66 -13.55 9.80 12.56
C VAL A 66 -15.05 9.89 12.30
N LYS A 67 -15.47 11.06 11.83
CA LYS A 67 -16.86 11.41 11.52
C LYS A 67 -16.89 12.40 10.35
N GLY A 68 -17.99 12.42 9.62
CA GLY A 68 -18.20 13.37 8.53
C GLY A 68 -18.92 12.74 7.34
N LYS A 69 -19.32 13.60 6.41
CA LYS A 69 -19.92 13.18 5.14
C LYS A 69 -18.95 13.38 4.01
N VAL A 70 -18.86 12.40 3.13
CA VAL A 70 -17.98 12.40 1.96
C VAL A 70 -18.80 12.34 0.67
N THR A 71 -18.30 13.01 -0.36
CA THR A 71 -18.88 12.95 -1.71
C THR A 71 -17.77 12.65 -2.71
N LEU A 72 -17.89 11.53 -3.40
CA LEU A 72 -16.98 11.12 -4.47
C LEU A 72 -17.77 11.04 -5.78
N ILE A 73 -17.35 11.84 -6.74
CA ILE A 73 -17.88 11.83 -8.11
C ILE A 73 -16.82 11.15 -8.97
N SER A 74 -17.08 9.90 -9.38
CA SER A 74 -16.25 9.20 -10.38
C SER A 74 -16.99 9.06 -11.70
N ASN A 75 -16.25 9.33 -12.78
CA ASN A 75 -16.72 9.19 -14.17
C ASN A 75 -16.12 7.97 -14.88
N ARG A 76 -15.22 7.22 -14.21
CA ARG A 76 -14.54 6.04 -14.77
C ARG A 76 -14.58 4.84 -13.83
N ALA A 77 -14.53 3.64 -14.40
CA ALA A 77 -14.35 2.42 -13.64
C ALA A 77 -12.89 2.35 -13.15
N MET A 78 -12.70 1.92 -11.90
CA MET A 78 -11.39 1.89 -11.24
C MET A 78 -11.09 0.48 -10.73
N GLY A 79 -9.83 0.07 -10.80
CA GLY A 79 -9.36 -1.18 -10.18
C GLY A 79 -9.17 -1.04 -8.66
N LYS A 80 -9.03 -2.15 -7.95
CA LYS A 80 -8.92 -2.18 -6.46
C LYS A 80 -7.84 -1.24 -5.90
N ASP A 81 -6.67 -1.19 -6.54
CA ASP A 81 -5.57 -0.32 -6.11
C ASP A 81 -5.86 1.17 -6.32
N GLU A 82 -6.54 1.50 -7.42
CA GLU A 82 -6.93 2.87 -7.73
C GLU A 82 -8.04 3.34 -6.78
N VAL A 83 -9.01 2.48 -6.51
CA VAL A 83 -10.04 2.69 -5.49
C VAL A 83 -9.42 2.99 -4.13
N TYR A 84 -8.40 2.22 -3.73
CA TYR A 84 -7.71 2.46 -2.46
C TYR A 84 -6.97 3.80 -2.44
N LYS A 85 -6.31 4.20 -3.54
CA LYS A 85 -5.66 5.52 -3.65
C LYS A 85 -6.66 6.67 -3.52
N VAL A 86 -7.81 6.58 -4.19
CA VAL A 86 -8.87 7.60 -4.08
C VAL A 86 -9.41 7.66 -2.66
N PHE A 87 -9.56 6.52 -2.00
CA PHE A 87 -9.94 6.47 -0.60
C PHE A 87 -8.95 7.19 0.32
N LEU A 88 -7.65 7.01 0.13
CA LEU A 88 -6.63 7.75 0.89
C LEU A 88 -6.75 9.26 0.68
N SER A 89 -6.98 9.71 -0.57
CA SER A 89 -7.21 11.14 -0.85
C SER A 89 -8.48 11.69 -0.18
N ILE A 90 -9.55 10.89 -0.07
CA ILE A 90 -10.75 11.29 0.69
C ILE A 90 -10.40 11.47 2.16
N LEU A 91 -9.65 10.54 2.77
CA LEU A 91 -9.23 10.68 4.16
C LEU A 91 -8.43 11.97 4.38
N GLU A 92 -7.47 12.25 3.50
CA GLU A 92 -6.58 13.41 3.57
C GLU A 92 -7.36 14.73 3.53
N VAL A 93 -8.33 14.87 2.62
CA VAL A 93 -9.21 16.07 2.53
C VAL A 93 -10.01 16.30 3.82
N HIS A 94 -10.34 15.23 4.53
CA HIS A 94 -11.07 15.29 5.79
C HIS A 94 -10.17 15.32 7.03
N GLY A 95 -8.84 15.42 6.88
CA GLY A 95 -7.89 15.51 7.98
C GLY A 95 -7.64 14.19 8.71
N TYR A 96 -7.84 13.07 8.03
CA TYR A 96 -7.58 11.72 8.54
C TYR A 96 -6.46 11.05 7.75
N THR A 97 -5.80 10.07 8.36
CA THR A 97 -4.77 9.27 7.71
C THR A 97 -4.95 7.79 8.04
N ALA A 98 -4.57 6.93 7.09
CA ALA A 98 -4.53 5.48 7.26
C ALA A 98 -3.11 5.03 7.62
N VAL A 99 -2.90 4.56 8.86
CA VAL A 99 -1.60 4.11 9.39
C VAL A 99 -1.57 2.58 9.42
N PRO A 100 -0.63 1.92 8.72
CA PRO A 100 -0.45 0.48 8.82
C PRO A 100 -0.11 0.06 10.25
N SER A 101 -0.82 -0.93 10.81
CA SER A 101 -0.59 -1.45 12.15
C SER A 101 -0.75 -2.97 12.17
N GLY A 102 0.35 -3.68 11.91
CA GLY A 102 0.37 -5.13 11.81
C GLY A 102 -0.53 -5.65 10.67
N LYS A 103 -1.59 -6.39 11.02
CA LYS A 103 -2.55 -6.97 10.05
C LYS A 103 -3.75 -6.08 9.73
N ALA A 104 -3.83 -4.90 10.33
CA ALA A 104 -4.91 -3.94 10.13
C ALA A 104 -4.38 -2.54 9.84
N ILE A 105 -5.23 -1.67 9.32
CA ILE A 105 -4.92 -0.29 8.99
C ILE A 105 -5.75 0.61 9.91
N LYS A 106 -5.09 1.42 10.73
CA LYS A 106 -5.76 2.35 11.64
C LYS A 106 -6.11 3.63 10.90
N ILE A 107 -7.33 4.12 11.05
CA ILE A 107 -7.75 5.42 10.54
C ILE A 107 -7.83 6.37 11.72
N VAL A 108 -6.94 7.36 11.73
CA VAL A 108 -6.74 8.31 12.84
C VAL A 108 -6.74 9.75 12.30
N PRO A 109 -7.01 10.75 13.15
CA PRO A 109 -6.77 12.16 12.79
C PRO A 109 -5.30 12.40 12.42
N ASP A 110 -5.05 13.30 11.46
CA ASP A 110 -3.71 13.60 10.95
C ASP A 110 -2.74 14.08 12.05
N ALA A 111 -3.26 14.75 13.08
CA ALA A 111 -2.47 15.15 14.25
C ALA A 111 -1.80 13.96 14.95
N ASP A 112 -2.49 12.82 15.06
CA ASP A 112 -1.97 11.61 15.69
C ASP A 112 -1.11 10.79 14.72
N ALA A 113 -1.35 10.93 13.42
CA ALA A 113 -0.57 10.28 12.38
C ALA A 113 0.90 10.71 12.42
N LYS A 114 1.19 12.00 12.58
CA LYS A 114 2.56 12.57 12.65
C LYS A 114 3.39 11.97 13.78
N HIS A 115 2.78 11.62 14.89
CA HIS A 115 3.46 10.97 16.01
C HIS A 115 3.68 9.47 15.79
N SER A 116 2.79 8.82 15.03
CA SER A 116 2.84 7.37 14.77
C SER A 116 3.68 6.98 13.55
N ALA A 117 3.81 7.88 12.58
CA ALA A 117 4.44 7.63 11.29
C ALA A 117 5.91 8.08 11.22
N MET A 118 6.46 8.69 12.27
CA MET A 118 7.90 8.98 12.33
C MET A 118 8.66 7.66 12.48
N PRO A 119 9.39 7.19 11.46
CA PRO A 119 10.23 6.03 11.63
C PRO A 119 11.31 6.37 12.64
N PHE A 120 11.45 5.50 13.64
CA PHE A 120 12.54 5.59 14.60
C PHE A 120 13.82 5.19 13.88
N VAL A 121 14.73 6.14 13.72
CA VAL A 121 15.97 5.92 12.98
C VAL A 121 17.07 5.55 13.97
N SER A 122 17.51 4.30 13.90
CA SER A 122 18.68 3.82 14.64
C SER A 122 19.97 4.13 13.87
N SER A 123 21.13 4.06 14.55
CA SER A 123 22.45 4.19 13.91
C SER A 123 22.67 3.21 12.74
N ARG A 124 21.92 2.11 12.71
CA ARG A 124 22.00 1.05 11.70
C ARG A 124 21.15 1.29 10.46
N GLN A 125 20.23 2.25 10.50
CA GLN A 125 19.31 2.55 9.40
C GLN A 125 19.02 4.05 9.33
N PRO A 126 19.97 4.86 8.82
CA PRO A 126 19.80 6.31 8.72
C PRO A 126 18.61 6.67 7.82
N GLY A 127 17.86 7.73 8.20
CA GLY A 127 16.81 8.32 7.37
C GLY A 127 17.35 8.79 6.02
N LYS A 128 16.50 8.84 5.00
CA LYS A 128 16.93 9.18 3.63
C LYS A 128 16.49 10.59 3.24
N GLY A 129 17.46 11.45 2.90
CA GLY A 129 17.17 12.82 2.43
C GLY A 129 16.65 13.73 3.53
N ASP A 130 15.65 14.56 3.22
CA ASP A 130 15.07 15.60 4.08
C ASP A 130 13.97 15.06 5.03
N GLU A 131 14.08 13.81 5.45
CA GLU A 131 13.09 13.17 6.32
C GLU A 131 13.21 13.65 7.77
N ALA A 132 12.09 14.06 8.37
CA ALA A 132 12.01 14.34 9.79
C ALA A 132 12.02 13.03 10.59
N VAL A 133 13.09 12.80 11.36
CA VAL A 133 13.32 11.55 12.08
C VAL A 133 13.50 11.80 13.57
N THR A 134 13.01 10.89 14.40
CA THR A 134 13.28 10.90 15.84
C THR A 134 14.39 9.89 16.14
N ARG A 135 15.44 10.34 16.83
CA ARG A 135 16.58 9.50 17.25
C ARG A 135 16.74 9.61 18.75
N VAL A 136 16.82 8.47 19.42
CA VAL A 136 17.30 8.40 20.82
C VAL A 136 18.77 8.06 20.80
N ILE A 137 19.55 8.83 21.56
CA ILE A 137 20.98 8.61 21.77
C ILE A 137 21.15 8.25 23.24
N GLU A 138 21.67 7.07 23.50
CA GLU A 138 22.04 6.65 24.85
C GLU A 138 23.38 7.29 25.24
N ILE A 139 23.46 7.79 26.47
CA ILE A 139 24.63 8.52 26.96
C ILE A 139 25.22 7.74 28.13
N GLU A 140 26.48 7.32 27.99
CA GLU A 140 27.11 6.41 28.94
C GLU A 140 27.87 7.12 30.07
N HIS A 141 28.39 8.34 29.84
CA HIS A 141 29.39 8.97 30.71
C HIS A 141 28.94 10.29 31.37
N VAL A 142 27.85 10.90 30.90
CA VAL A 142 27.38 12.22 31.37
C VAL A 142 25.87 12.27 31.46
N THR A 143 25.35 13.15 32.33
CA THR A 143 23.90 13.32 32.45
C THR A 143 23.35 14.07 31.25
N ALA A 144 22.20 13.63 30.71
CA ALA A 144 21.58 14.26 29.54
C ALA A 144 21.34 15.77 29.74
N ALA A 145 20.95 16.17 30.95
CA ALA A 145 20.70 17.57 31.31
C ALA A 145 21.91 18.49 31.11
N GLN A 146 23.13 17.99 31.30
CA GLN A 146 24.37 18.76 31.12
C GLN A 146 24.69 19.01 29.64
N LEU A 147 24.18 18.17 28.73
CA LEU A 147 24.43 18.30 27.30
C LEU A 147 23.44 19.22 26.59
N VAL A 148 22.24 19.43 27.12
CA VAL A 148 21.19 20.24 26.47
C VAL A 148 21.67 21.66 26.12
N PRO A 149 22.34 22.43 27.00
CA PRO A 149 22.80 23.78 26.66
C PRO A 149 23.88 23.81 25.57
N ILE A 150 24.67 22.73 25.47
CA ILE A 150 25.79 22.59 24.52
C ILE A 150 25.26 22.20 23.14
N LEU A 151 24.24 21.34 23.09
CA LEU A 151 23.66 20.85 21.83
C LEU A 151 22.67 21.83 21.22
N ARG A 152 21.98 22.65 22.02
CA ARG A 152 20.93 23.57 21.56
C ARG A 152 21.37 24.51 20.41
N PRO A 153 22.59 25.10 20.39
CA PRO A 153 23.06 25.91 19.26
C PRO A 153 23.25 25.12 17.95
N LEU A 154 23.40 23.80 18.02
CA LEU A 154 23.58 22.92 16.86
C LEU A 154 22.25 22.42 16.29
N VAL A 155 21.14 22.68 16.99
CA VAL A 155 19.79 22.26 16.57
C VAL A 155 19.13 23.41 15.81
N PRO A 156 18.66 23.17 14.57
CA PRO A 156 17.94 24.20 13.81
C PRO A 156 16.64 24.60 14.51
N PRO A 157 16.06 25.78 14.23
CA PRO A 157 14.85 26.27 14.91
C PRO A 157 13.65 25.31 14.89
N GLN A 158 13.56 24.48 13.85
CA GLN A 158 12.55 23.44 13.68
C GLN A 158 12.85 22.10 14.38
N GLY A 159 14.01 21.93 15.01
CA GLY A 159 14.43 20.70 15.71
C GLY A 159 14.12 20.72 17.21
N HIS A 160 14.03 19.55 17.83
CA HIS A 160 13.76 19.37 19.25
C HIS A 160 14.79 18.46 19.93
N LEU A 161 15.03 18.68 21.23
CA LEU A 161 15.94 17.91 22.11
C LEU A 161 15.18 17.38 23.32
#